data_AF-A0A930ATJ0-F1
#
_entry.id   AF-A0A930ATJ0-F1
#
_cell.length_a   1.000
_cell.length_b   1.000
_cell.length_c   1.000
_cell.angle_alpha   90.00
_cell.angle_beta   90.00
_cell.angle_gamma   90.00
#
_symmetry.space_group_name_H-M   'P 1'
#
loop_
_entity.id
_entity.type
_entity.pdbx_description
1 polymer ?
#
loop_
_entity_poly.entity_id
_entity_poly.type
_entity_poly.pdbx_seq_one_letter_code
_entity_poly.pdbx_strand_id
1 'polypeptide(L)' 'MRIISGEFGGRRLKAVPGQNTRPTTDKIKESLFNILGGYFDGGVMLDMYGGSGAVAIEAVSRGMDRA' A
#
# COMPACT_ATOMS: atom_id res chain seq x y z
N MET A 1 6.52 7.19 -4.78
CA MET A 1 5.45 6.37 -4.20
C MET A 1 4.50 7.27 -3.45
N ARG A 2 3.20 7.01 -3.56
CA ARG A 2 2.15 7.67 -2.78
C ARG A 2 1.08 6.65 -2.39
N ILE A 3 0.20 7.04 -1.49
CA ILE A 3 -1.03 6.32 -1.22
C ILE A 3 -2.01 6.65 -2.36
N ILE A 4 -2.65 5.64 -2.95
CA ILE A 4 -3.45 5.80 -4.17
C ILE A 4 -4.89 6.14 -3.82
N SER A 5 -5.50 5.42 -2.89
CA SER A 5 -6.92 5.60 -2.52
C SER A 5 -7.14 5.42 -1.02
N GLY A 6 -8.38 5.60 -0.58
CA GLY A 6 -8.73 5.53 0.83
C GLY A 6 -8.51 6.83 1.60
N GLU A 7 -8.63 6.74 2.92
CA GLU A 7 -8.60 7.88 3.84
C GLU A 7 -7.32 8.72 3.70
N PHE A 8 -6.20 8.06 3.40
CA PHE A 8 -4.89 8.70 3.27
C PHE A 8 -4.47 8.93 1.82
N GLY A 9 -5.39 8.78 0.86
CA GLY A 9 -5.16 8.93 -0.56
C GLY A 9 -4.42 10.23 -0.92
N GLY A 10 -3.48 10.14 -1.86
CA GLY A 10 -2.68 11.26 -2.35
C GLY A 10 -1.46 11.62 -1.50
N ARG A 11 -1.35 11.13 -0.26
CA ARG A 11 -0.18 11.40 0.58
C ARG A 11 1.08 10.73 0.01
N ARG A 12 2.19 11.47 0.00
CA ARG A 12 3.48 10.97 -0.50
C ARG A 12 4.14 10.06 0.54
N LEU A 13 4.73 8.97 0.08
CA LEU A 13 5.50 8.04 0.91
C LEU A 13 6.98 8.19 0.63
N LYS A 14 7.79 8.12 1.69
CA LYS A 14 9.25 8.09 1.58
C LYS A 14 9.69 6.71 1.14
N ALA A 15 10.57 6.65 0.14
CA ALA A 15 11.16 5.40 -0.31
C ALA A 15 12.28 4.95 0.62
N VAL A 16 12.59 3.64 0.59
CA VAL A 16 13.82 3.12 1.20
C VAL A 16 15.01 3.77 0.49
N PRO A 17 16.05 4.23 1.21
CA PRO A 17 17.25 4.80 0.58
C PRO A 17 17.94 3.81 -0.37
N GLY A 18 18.50 4.34 -1.46
CA GLY A 18 19.25 3.55 -2.44
C GLY A 18 18.42 3.13 -3.66
N GLN A 19 19.07 2.39 -4.58
CA GLN A 19 18.50 1.95 -5.87
C GLN A 19 18.46 0.42 -6.00
N ASN A 20 18.88 -0.31 -4.96
CA ASN A 20 19.00 -1.77 -5.01
C ASN A 20 17.65 -2.50 -4.90
N THR A 21 16.57 -1.79 -4.60
CA THR A 21 15.23 -2.36 -4.47
C THR A 21 14.40 -2.01 -5.69
N ARG A 22 13.79 -3.01 -6.33
CA ARG A 22 12.79 -2.78 -7.39
C ARG A 22 11.54 -2.14 -6.76
N PRO A 23 11.16 -0.90 -7.12
CA PRO A 23 10.03 -0.24 -6.51
C PRO A 23 8.70 -0.84 -6.97
N THR A 24 7.76 -1.02 -6.05
CA THR A 24 6.36 -1.28 -6.39
C THR A 24 5.75 0.01 -6.92
N THR A 25 5.43 0.05 -8.21
CA THR A 25 4.84 1.23 -8.85
C THR A 25 3.40 1.43 -8.42
N ASP A 26 2.90 2.66 -8.53
CA ASP A 26 1.49 2.97 -8.24
C ASP A 26 0.56 2.06 -9.06
N LYS A 27 0.88 1.81 -10.34
CA LYS A 27 0.08 0.93 -11.21
C LYS A 27 0.00 -0.52 -10.71
N ILE A 28 1.12 -1.10 -10.26
CA ILE A 28 1.14 -2.48 -9.72
C ILE A 28 0.30 -2.55 -8.45
N LYS A 29 0.43 -1.55 -7.57
CA LYS A 29 -0.33 -1.50 -6.32
C LYS A 29 -1.83 -1.32 -6.57
N GLU A 30 -2.22 -0.46 -7.52
CA GLU A 30 -3.62 -0.30 -7.93
C GLU A 30 -4.20 -1.60 -8.49
N SER A 31 -3.46 -2.29 -9.37
CA SER A 31 -3.89 -3.61 -9.87
C SER A 31 -4.06 -4.65 -8.75
N LEU A 32 -3.18 -4.65 -7.75
CA LEU A 32 -3.29 -5.56 -6.60
C LEU A 32 -4.60 -5.34 -5.82
N PHE A 33 -4.92 -4.10 -5.45
CA PHE A 33 -6.15 -3.80 -4.71
C PHE A 33 -7.41 -3.94 -5.58
N ASN A 34 -7.32 -3.73 -6.89
CA ASN A 34 -8.44 -4.05 -7.78
C ASN A 34 -8.77 -5.54 -7.81
N ILE A 35 -7.79 -6.42 -7.58
CA ILE A 35 -7.99 -7.88 -7.48
C ILE A 35 -8.48 -8.27 -6.08
N LEU A 36 -7.86 -7.75 -5.02
CA LEU A 36 -8.20 -8.12 -3.63
C LEU A 36 -9.53 -7.53 -3.14
N GLY A 37 -9.93 -6.39 -3.71
CA GLY A 37 -11.07 -5.60 -3.25
C GLY A 37 -10.67 -4.13 -3.08
N GLY A 38 -11.53 -3.23 -3.57
CA GLY A 38 -11.23 -1.79 -3.59
C GLY A 38 -11.16 -1.15 -2.21
N TYR A 39 -12.03 -1.58 -1.29
CA TYR A 39 -12.14 -1.14 0.10
C TYR A 39 -12.48 -2.32 1.00
N PHE A 40 -12.09 -2.24 2.26
CA PHE A 40 -12.27 -3.27 3.27
C PHE A 40 -13.04 -2.71 4.47
N ASP A 41 -13.73 -3.59 5.20
CA ASP A 41 -14.47 -3.28 6.42
C ASP A 41 -13.75 -3.91 7.62
N GLY A 42 -12.58 -3.36 7.95
CA GLY A 42 -11.68 -3.86 8.97
C GLY A 42 -10.84 -5.06 8.53
N GLY A 43 -10.10 -5.63 9.49
CA GLY A 43 -9.29 -6.83 9.29
C GLY A 43 -7.78 -6.62 9.42
N VAL A 44 -7.03 -7.67 9.08
CA VAL A 44 -5.56 -7.74 9.24
C VAL A 44 -4.91 -8.10 7.93
N MET A 45 -4.05 -7.23 7.43
CA MET A 45 -3.13 -7.57 6.36
C MET A 45 -1.78 -7.98 6.95
N LEU A 46 -1.08 -8.89 6.27
CA LEU A 46 0.31 -9.22 6.59
C LEU A 46 1.17 -8.98 5.35
N ASP A 47 2.12 -8.06 5.46
CA ASP A 47 3.13 -7.82 4.42
C ASP A 47 4.50 -8.33 4.88
N MET A 48 4.83 -9.57 4.52
CA MET A 48 6.06 -10.25 4.96
C MET A 48 7.34 -9.55 4.47
N TYR A 49 7.26 -8.74 3.40
CA TYR A 49 8.40 -8.05 2.81
C TYR A 49 8.06 -6.59 2.53
N GLY A 50 7.55 -5.89 3.55
CA GLY A 50 6.93 -4.58 3.37
C GLY A 50 7.82 -3.48 2.81
N GLY A 51 9.14 -3.60 2.87
CA GLY A 51 10.06 -2.60 2.31
C GLY A 51 9.77 -1.21 2.87
N SER A 52 9.30 -0.27 2.03
CA SER A 52 8.86 1.07 2.47
C SER A 52 7.45 1.13 3.08
N GLY A 53 6.81 -0.02 3.31
CA GLY A 53 5.43 -0.16 3.81
C GLY A 53 4.36 0.25 2.79
N ALA A 54 4.69 0.39 1.50
CA ALA A 54 3.80 1.04 0.53
C ALA A 54 2.49 0.28 0.26
N VAL A 55 2.48 -1.05 0.45
CA VAL A 55 1.30 -1.91 0.29
C VAL A 55 0.52 -1.99 1.60
N ALA A 56 1.18 -2.28 2.72
CA ALA A 56 0.56 -2.28 4.06
C ALA A 56 -0.18 -0.96 4.37
N ILE A 57 0.46 0.19 4.11
CA ILE A 57 -0.16 1.51 4.33
C ILE A 57 -1.37 1.74 3.42
N GLU A 58 -1.33 1.23 2.18
CA GLU A 58 -2.46 1.31 1.26
C GLU A 58 -3.65 0.48 1.74
N ALA A 59 -3.39 -0.67 2.35
CA ALA A 59 -4.42 -1.55 2.91
C ALA A 59 -5.15 -0.87 4.07
N VAL A 60 -4.40 -0.26 5.00
CA VAL A 60 -4.98 0.52 6.11
C VAL A 60 -5.76 1.72 5.58
N SER A 61 -5.20 2.44 4.60
CA SER A 61 -5.91 3.56 3.94
C SER A 61 -7.27 3.13 3.36
N ARG A 62 -7.36 1.90 2.84
CA ARG A 62 -8.57 1.31 2.24
C ARG A 62 -9.51 0.64 3.24
N GLY A 63 -9.24 0.71 4.54
CA GLY A 63 -10.15 0.26 5.60
C GLY A 63 -9.73 -0.99 6.36
N MET A 64 -8.49 -1.49 6.22
CA MET A 64 -7.96 -2.49 7.15
C MET A 64 -7.63 -1.85 8.52
N ASP A 65 -7.87 -2.56 9.63
CA ASP A 65 -7.57 -2.06 10.98
C ASP A 65 -6.06 -2.03 11.27
N ARG A 66 -5.33 -2.99 10.70
CA ARG A 66 -3.88 -3.17 10.89
C ARG A 66 -3.23 -3.89 9.72
N ALA A 67 -1.96 -3.58 9.46
CA ALA A 67 -1.15 -4.17 8.39
C ALA A 67 0.33 -4.23 8.77
#